data_AF-A0ABD0R0M1-F1
#
_entry.id   AF-A0ABD0R0M1-F1
#
_cell.length_a   1.000
_cell.length_b   1.000
_cell.length_c   1.000
_cell.angle_alpha   90.00
_cell.angle_beta   90.00
_cell.angle_gamma   90.00
#
_symmetry.space_group_name_H-M   'P 1'
#
loop_
_entity.id
_entity.type
_entity.pdbx_description
1 polymer ?
#
loop_
_entity_poly.entity_id
_entity_poly.type
_entity_poly.pdbx_seq_one_letter_code
_entity_poly.pdbx_strand_id
1 'polypeptide(L)' 'TTRPKREYEVDGRDYHFVSSREQMEKDIQNHRFIEAGQYNSHLYGTSVQSVREVAEQ' A
#
# COMPACT_ATOMS: atom_id res chain seq x y z
N THR A 1 -0.04 0.95 -2.80
CA THR A 1 -1.10 1.16 -3.82
C THR A 1 -0.99 0.10 -4.89
N THR A 2 -2.10 -0.36 -5.47
CA THR A 2 -2.08 -1.26 -6.64
C THR A 2 -1.99 -0.51 -7.97
N ARG A 3 -1.93 0.82 -7.92
CA ARG A 3 -1.70 1.63 -9.12
C ARG A 3 -0.29 1.35 -9.66
N PRO A 4 -0.08 1.33 -10.99
CA PRO A 4 1.27 1.38 -11.53
C PRO A 4 1.98 2.67 -11.11
N LYS A 5 3.30 2.55 -10.85
CA LYS A 5 4.16 3.71 -10.60
C LYS A 5 4.27 4.60 -11.83
N ARG A 6 4.31 5.90 -11.64
CA ARG A 6 4.69 6.88 -12.67
C ARG A 6 6.20 7.03 -12.72
N GLU A 7 6.73 7.58 -13.82
CA GLU A 7 8.17 7.74 -14.02
C GLU A 7 8.86 8.59 -12.94
N TYR A 8 8.15 9.54 -12.33
CA TYR A 8 8.68 10.41 -11.27
C TYR A 8 8.48 9.85 -9.85
N GLU A 9 7.79 8.72 -9.69
CA GLU A 9 7.51 8.13 -8.38
C GLU A 9 8.56 7.08 -8.01
N VAL A 10 9.00 7.11 -6.75
CA VAL A 10 9.98 6.15 -6.21
C VAL A 10 9.25 5.12 -5.35
N ASP A 11 9.43 3.84 -5.69
CA ASP A 11 8.90 2.73 -4.89
C ASP A 11 9.54 2.69 -3.51
N GLY A 12 8.71 2.56 -2.47
CA GLY A 12 9.14 2.57 -1.07
C GLY A 12 9.43 3.96 -0.49
N ARG A 13 9.32 5.03 -1.30
CA ARG A 13 9.39 6.42 -0.82
C ARG A 13 8.07 7.15 -0.99
N ASP A 14 7.58 7.21 -2.23
CA ASP A 14 6.31 7.87 -2.55
C ASP A 14 5.13 6.96 -2.23
N TYR A 15 5.18 5.72 -2.72
CA TYR A 15 4.25 4.64 -2.34
C TYR A 15 4.96 3.30 -2.44
N HIS A 16 4.45 2.30 -1.71
CA HIS A 16 4.75 0.89 -2.01
C HIS A 16 3.82 0.44 -3.13
N PHE A 17 4.38 0.20 -4.31
CA PHE A 17 3.63 -0.22 -5.50
C PHE A 17 3.46 -1.74 -5.49
N VAL A 18 2.22 -2.20 -5.33
CA VAL A 18 1.87 -3.62 -5.25
C VAL A 18 1.37 -4.08 -6.61
N SER A 19 2.12 -4.97 -7.27
CA SER A 19 1.77 -5.43 -8.63
C SER A 19 0.50 -6.29 -8.68
N SER A 20 0.18 -7.01 -7.59
CA SER A 20 -0.99 -7.88 -7.51
C SER A 20 -2.05 -7.30 -6.60
N ARG A 21 -3.23 -7.02 -7.17
CA ARG A 21 -4.40 -6.56 -6.41
C ARG A 21 -4.87 -7.62 -5.43
N GLU A 22 -4.93 -8.88 -5.85
CA GLU A 22 -5.36 -9.99 -4.98
C GLU A 22 -4.46 -10.14 -3.75
N GLN A 23 -3.15 -9.90 -3.90
CA GLN A 23 -2.23 -9.90 -2.76
C GLN A 23 -2.59 -8.79 -1.77
N MET A 24 -2.83 -7.57 -2.26
CA MET A 24 -3.24 -6.47 -1.40
C MET A 24 -4.61 -6.74 -0.74
N GLU A 25 -5.57 -7.34 -1.44
CA GLU A 25 -6.87 -7.72 -0.87
C GLU A 25 -6.72 -8.78 0.23
N LYS A 26 -5.86 -9.79 0.03
CA LYS A 26 -5.52 -10.76 1.08
C LYS A 26 -4.87 -10.08 2.28
N ASP A 27 -3.94 -9.16 2.07
CA ASP A 27 -3.26 -8.48 3.16
C ASP A 27 -4.22 -7.56 3.95
N ILE A 28 -5.20 -6.95 3.27
CA ILE A 28 -6.31 -6.21 3.91
C ILE A 28 -7.15 -7.17 4.77
N GLN A 29 -7.52 -8.34 4.25
CA GLN A 29 -8.25 -9.36 5.02
C GLN A 29 -7.45 -9.91 6.21
N ASN A 30 -6.13 -9.98 6.09
CA ASN A 30 -5.22 -10.37 7.17
C ASN A 30 -4.93 -9.23 8.17
N HIS A 31 -5.67 -8.12 8.13
CA HIS A 31 -5.51 -6.98 9.04
C HIS A 31 -4.10 -6.38 9.03
N ARG A 32 -3.39 -6.47 7.90
CA ARG A 32 -2.05 -5.88 7.74
C ARG A 32 -2.08 -4.40 7.39
N PHE A 33 -3.25 -3.87 7.06
CA PHE A 33 -3.50 -2.47 6.76
C PHE A 33 -4.35 -1.83 7.86
N ILE A 34 -3.93 -0.68 8.36
CA ILE A 34 -4.73 0.11 9.32
C ILE A 34 -5.89 0.81 8.62
N GLU A 35 -5.67 1.20 7.37
CA GLU A 35 -6.64 1.85 6.51
C GLU A 35 -6.44 1.29 5.11
N ALA A 36 -7.54 0.92 4.47
CA ALA A 36 -7.55 0.51 3.08
C ALA A 36 -8.83 1.02 2.42
N GLY A 37 -8.69 1.50 1.19
CA GLY A 37 -9.77 2.06 0.39
C GLY A 37 -9.53 1.86 -1.09
N GLN A 38 -10.60 1.96 -1.87
CA GLN A 38 -10.55 1.90 -3.32
C GLN A 38 -10.79 3.28 -3.90
N TYR A 39 -9.95 3.69 -4.85
CA TYR A 39 -10.12 4.93 -5.59
C TYR A 39 -9.74 4.73 -7.07
N ASN A 40 -10.60 5.18 -7.98
CA ASN A 40 -10.40 5.02 -9.44
C ASN A 40 -9.98 3.58 -9.82
N SER A 41 -10.69 2.58 -9.30
CA SER A 41 -10.43 1.14 -9.52
C SER A 41 -9.11 0.59 -8.96
N HIS A 42 -8.30 1.41 -8.28
CA HIS A 42 -7.06 0.99 -7.63
C HIS A 42 -7.21 0.98 -6.11
N LEU A 43 -6.50 0.09 -5.44
CA LEU A 43 -6.48 0.01 -3.99
C LEU A 43 -5.37 0.87 -3.42
N TYR A 44 -5.73 1.61 -2.38
CA TYR A 44 -4.84 2.42 -1.58
C TYR A 44 -4.98 1.97 -0.13
N GLY A 45 -3.91 2.05 0.62
CA GLY A 45 -3.95 1.68 2.01
C GLY A 45 -2.64 1.96 2.69
N THR A 46 -2.73 2.19 3.99
CA THR A 46 -1.62 2.44 4.89
C THR A 46 -1.35 1.18 5.68
N SER A 47 -0.18 0.57 5.47
CA SER A 47 0.16 -0.67 6.17
C SER A 47 0.53 -0.39 7.62
N VAL A 48 0.19 -1.31 8.52
CA VAL A 48 0.60 -1.23 9.94
C VAL A 48 2.12 -1.18 10.04
N GLN A 49 2.79 -1.95 9.18
CA GLN A 49 4.25 -2.04 9.14
C GLN A 49 4.88 -0.69 8.82
N SER A 50 4.39 0.01 7.79
CA SER A 50 4.92 1.33 7.42
C SER A 50 4.78 2.34 8.57
N VAL A 51 3.69 2.28 9.34
CA VAL A 51 3.52 3.15 10.53
C VAL A 51 4.50 2.76 11.64
N ARG A 52 4.73 1.46 11.88
CA ARG A 52 5.71 0.99 12.86
C ARG A 52 7.14 1.40 12.48
N GLU A 53 7.52 1.22 11.23
CA GLU A 53 8.86 1.61 10.74
C GLU A 53 9.17 3.08 10.97
N VAL A 54 8.17 3.96 10.85
CA VAL A 54 8.32 5.39 11.17
C VAL A 54 8.30 5.66 12.67
N ALA A 55 7.51 4.91 13.44
CA ALA A 55 7.43 5.08 14.90
C ALA A 55 8.66 4.55 15.64
N GLU A 56 9.38 3.60 15.06
CA GLU A 56 10.61 3.00 15.61
C GLU A 56 11.89 3.68 15.09
N GLN A 57 11.77 4.71 14.23
CA GLN A 57 12.86 5.59 13.79
C GLN A 57 13.13 6.72 14.79
#